data_AF-A0A5C6DU22-F1
#
_entry.id   AF-A0A5C6DU22-F1
#
_cell.length_a   1.000
_cell.length_b   1.000
_cell.length_c   1.000
_cell.angle_alpha   90.00
_cell.angle_beta   90.00
_cell.angle_gamma   90.00
#
_symmetry.space_group_name_H-M   'P 1'
#
loop_
_entity.id
_entity.type
_entity.pdbx_description
1 polymer ?
#
loop_
_entity_poly.entity_id
_entity_poly.type
_entity_poly.pdbx_seq_one_letter_code
_entity_poly.pdbx_strand_id
1 'polypeptide(L)'
;MLVRMFTCCIVASMSAISGQAVAQVHLHGGHVQPHIDHHDHVIQDSHGHNIGVQHHDVLHGGSHGIGSPIISGGHIDHHDHVIQDSHGHNIGVQHHDVVHQGWSHVVPSNIHGHSPGQYYVQGNQYFYSPSPAAVNGGRYTSAKPAVVPFGGFNQTEDLSGRLETLLNDLLLDLHYNYRHNRGFAETYGEAYQLLDVAKYIHAAEHNNDRQAMRSKLGGTDQLFHHVQEDVRGWSRHHQRQIGQLGIITKMELIEATLHHLMNDVGVSGAEGGPQQAPPPASGPEQAPPPPGYSTQGNASLGHSAPPPTLP
;
A
#
# COMPACT_ATOMS: atom_id res chain seq x y z
N MET A 1 -11.83 -54.33 19.03
CA MET A 1 -13.03 -54.13 19.88
C MET A 1 -12.61 -53.42 21.16
N LEU A 2 -12.81 -52.11 21.26
CA LEU A 2 -13.21 -51.45 22.50
C LEU A 2 -13.62 -50.01 22.17
N VAL A 3 -14.93 -49.77 22.24
CA VAL A 3 -15.58 -48.47 22.09
C VAL A 3 -15.44 -47.72 23.42
N ARG A 4 -15.02 -46.46 23.41
CA ARG A 4 -15.19 -45.55 24.55
C ARG A 4 -15.83 -44.24 24.12
N MET A 5 -17.10 -44.15 24.49
CA MET A 5 -17.93 -42.95 24.55
C MET A 5 -17.26 -41.89 25.42
N PHE A 6 -17.29 -40.63 24.97
CA PHE A 6 -17.11 -39.48 25.84
C PHE A 6 -18.43 -38.73 25.99
N THR A 7 -18.85 -38.70 27.24
CA THR A 7 -20.10 -38.18 27.76
C THR A 7 -20.09 -36.65 27.81
N CYS A 8 -21.21 -36.09 27.38
CA CYS A 8 -21.59 -34.69 27.46
C CYS A 8 -21.80 -34.26 28.93
N CYS A 9 -21.14 -33.19 29.37
CA CYS A 9 -21.48 -32.48 30.61
C CYS A 9 -21.84 -31.03 30.27
N ILE A 10 -23.14 -30.77 30.24
CA ILE A 10 -23.76 -29.45 30.22
C ILE A 10 -23.68 -28.92 31.65
N VAL A 11 -23.00 -27.79 31.88
CA VAL A 11 -23.12 -27.01 33.11
C VAL A 11 -23.83 -25.71 32.77
N ALA A 12 -25.06 -25.61 33.23
CA ALA A 12 -25.84 -24.39 33.29
C ALA A 12 -25.42 -23.59 34.53
N SER A 13 -25.10 -22.30 34.36
CA SER A 13 -24.89 -21.36 35.46
C SER A 13 -25.86 -20.20 35.32
N MET A 14 -26.71 -20.05 36.33
CA MET A 14 -27.74 -19.01 36.44
C MET A 14 -27.17 -17.68 36.94
N SER A 15 -27.61 -16.62 36.28
CA SER A 15 -28.11 -15.34 36.81
C SER A 15 -27.46 -14.68 38.05
N ALA A 16 -26.84 -13.51 37.81
CA ALA A 16 -26.90 -12.39 38.75
C ALA A 16 -27.13 -11.09 37.95
N ILE A 17 -28.35 -10.55 38.01
CA ILE A 17 -28.72 -9.23 37.50
C ILE A 17 -28.43 -8.23 38.61
N SER A 18 -27.37 -7.44 38.44
CA SER A 18 -27.12 -6.27 39.28
C SER A 18 -27.46 -5.02 38.48
N GLY A 19 -28.55 -4.34 38.88
CA GLY A 19 -28.95 -3.06 38.33
C GLY A 19 -27.92 -1.98 38.63
N GLN A 20 -27.56 -1.21 37.61
CA GLN A 20 -26.91 0.09 37.79
C GLN A 20 -27.77 1.19 37.18
N ALA A 21 -27.92 2.24 37.98
CA ALA A 21 -28.70 3.43 37.71
C ALA A 21 -28.14 4.19 36.50
N VAL A 22 -29.03 4.53 35.56
CA VAL A 22 -28.73 5.43 34.44
C VAL A 22 -28.85 6.87 34.94
N ALA A 23 -27.71 7.54 35.11
CA ALA A 23 -27.68 8.99 35.23
C ALA A 23 -27.84 9.60 33.83
N GLN A 24 -29.01 10.19 33.56
CA GLN A 24 -29.22 11.03 32.39
C GLN A 24 -28.42 12.33 32.53
N VAL A 25 -27.27 12.40 31.87
CA VAL A 25 -26.54 13.65 31.64
C VAL A 25 -27.09 14.28 30.37
N HIS A 26 -27.82 15.38 30.52
CA HIS A 26 -28.33 16.20 29.43
C HIS A 26 -27.18 17.07 28.89
N LEU A 27 -26.43 16.56 27.90
CA LEU A 27 -25.41 17.34 27.19
C LEU A 27 -26.09 18.16 26.09
N HIS A 28 -26.01 19.48 26.21
CA HIS A 28 -26.38 20.43 25.15
C HIS A 28 -25.43 20.24 23.96
N GLY A 29 -25.94 19.66 22.87
CA GLY A 29 -25.22 19.59 21.60
C GLY A 29 -25.15 20.97 20.96
N GLY A 30 -24.00 21.62 21.06
CA GLY A 30 -23.65 22.75 20.20
C GLY A 30 -23.51 22.24 18.77
N HIS A 31 -24.41 22.66 17.88
CA HIS A 31 -24.33 22.37 16.46
C HIS A 31 -23.19 23.21 15.88
N VAL A 32 -22.01 22.61 15.71
CA VAL A 32 -20.93 23.24 14.94
C VAL A 32 -21.29 23.09 13.47
N GLN A 33 -21.55 24.21 12.80
CA GLN A 33 -21.74 24.23 11.35
C GLN A 33 -20.37 23.94 10.71
N PRO A 34 -20.25 22.94 9.81
CA PRO A 34 -18.99 22.68 9.14
C PRO A 34 -18.60 23.91 8.32
N HIS A 35 -17.34 24.33 8.46
CA HIS A 35 -16.77 25.37 7.61
C HIS A 35 -16.55 24.76 6.23
N ILE A 36 -17.16 25.37 5.22
CA ILE A 36 -16.98 25.00 3.82
C ILE A 36 -16.09 26.08 3.22
N ASP A 37 -14.91 25.69 2.77
CA ASP A 37 -14.02 26.56 2.01
C ASP A 37 -14.33 26.36 0.52
N HIS A 38 -14.53 27.47 -0.19
CA HIS A 38 -14.87 27.47 -1.60
C HIS A 38 -13.67 27.97 -2.40
N HIS A 39 -13.23 27.18 -3.39
CA HIS A 39 -12.19 27.57 -4.31
C HIS A 39 -12.64 27.32 -5.76
N ASP A 40 -12.46 28.31 -6.61
CA ASP A 40 -12.71 28.20 -8.05
C ASP A 40 -11.39 28.11 -8.79
N HIS A 41 -11.21 27.06 -9.60
CA HIS A 41 -10.10 26.95 -10.54
C HIS A 41 -10.61 27.12 -11.96
N VAL A 42 -10.04 28.09 -12.69
CA VAL A 42 -10.37 28.31 -14.10
C VAL A 42 -9.55 27.33 -14.94
N ILE A 43 -10.22 26.45 -15.68
CA ILE A 43 -9.57 25.52 -16.60
C ILE A 43 -9.31 26.25 -17.91
N GLN A 44 -8.04 26.30 -18.31
CA GLN A 44 -7.61 26.91 -19.56
C GLN A 44 -7.15 25.84 -20.54
N ASP A 45 -7.46 26.02 -21.82
CA ASP A 45 -6.86 25.21 -22.88
C ASP A 45 -5.38 25.57 -23.10
N SER A 46 -4.71 24.83 -23.99
CA SER A 46 -3.32 25.07 -24.35
C SER A 46 -3.06 26.45 -24.99
N HIS A 47 -4.11 27.21 -25.31
CA HIS A 47 -4.06 28.54 -25.88
C HIS A 47 -4.46 29.63 -24.87
N GLY A 48 -4.72 29.26 -23.61
CA GLY A 48 -5.09 30.18 -22.53
C GLY A 48 -6.57 30.60 -22.54
N HIS A 49 -7.41 29.95 -23.34
CA HIS A 49 -8.85 30.21 -23.32
C HIS A 49 -9.49 29.49 -22.14
N ASN A 50 -10.34 30.19 -21.39
CA ASN A 50 -11.14 29.59 -20.33
C ASN A 50 -12.17 28.63 -20.95
N ILE A 51 -11.96 27.33 -20.77
CA ILE A 51 -12.85 26.28 -21.31
C ILE A 51 -13.82 25.74 -20.26
N GLY A 52 -13.63 26.13 -18.99
CA GLY A 52 -14.53 25.78 -17.90
C GLY A 52 -14.09 26.42 -16.59
N VAL A 53 -14.99 26.34 -15.61
CA VAL A 53 -14.70 26.65 -14.20
C VAL A 53 -14.86 25.35 -13.44
N GLN A 54 -13.78 24.92 -12.80
CA GLN A 54 -13.78 23.83 -11.85
C GLN A 54 -14.13 24.44 -10.49
N HIS A 55 -15.33 24.12 -10.01
CA HIS A 55 -15.81 24.58 -8.70
C HIS A 55 -15.43 23.53 -7.65
N HIS A 56 -14.79 23.96 -6.57
CA HIS A 56 -14.36 23.07 -5.49
C HIS A 56 -15.02 23.49 -4.17
N ASP A 57 -15.79 22.58 -3.59
CA ASP A 57 -16.29 22.70 -2.23
C ASP A 57 -15.44 21.82 -1.32
N VAL A 58 -14.62 22.45 -0.49
CA VAL A 58 -13.82 21.74 0.53
C VAL A 58 -14.70 21.55 1.76
N LEU A 59 -15.39 20.41 1.80
CA LEU A 59 -16.09 19.96 3.00
C LEU A 59 -15.07 19.42 4.01
N HIS A 60 -14.74 20.22 5.03
CA HIS A 60 -14.00 19.75 6.18
C HIS A 60 -14.90 18.82 7.00
N GLY A 61 -14.92 17.55 6.62
CA GLY A 61 -15.64 16.51 7.34
C GLY A 61 -15.05 16.32 8.72
N GLY A 62 -15.68 16.93 9.73
CA GLY A 62 -15.46 16.57 11.13
C GLY A 62 -15.80 15.09 11.34
N SER A 63 -14.80 14.23 11.27
CA SER A 63 -14.94 12.79 11.46
C SER A 63 -15.28 12.48 12.92
N HIS A 64 -16.57 12.41 13.21
CA HIS A 64 -17.12 11.63 14.31
C HIS A 64 -17.73 10.35 13.75
N GLY A 65 -16.86 9.52 13.16
CA GLY A 65 -17.19 8.19 12.67
C GLY A 65 -16.29 7.14 13.33
N ILE A 66 -16.89 6.29 14.14
CA ILE A 66 -16.27 5.16 14.84
C ILE A 66 -15.64 4.22 13.79
N GLY A 67 -14.31 4.04 13.81
CA GLY A 67 -13.68 2.80 13.32
C GLY A 67 -12.48 2.87 12.38
N SER A 68 -12.07 4.03 11.86
CA SER A 68 -10.84 4.09 11.04
C SER A 68 -9.60 4.19 11.95
N PRO A 69 -8.59 3.30 11.81
CA PRO A 69 -7.38 3.37 12.62
C PRO A 69 -6.62 4.66 12.28
N ILE A 70 -6.75 5.64 13.18
CA ILE A 70 -6.02 6.91 13.14
C ILE A 70 -4.54 6.57 13.32
N ILE A 71 -3.77 6.67 12.22
CA ILE A 71 -2.33 6.79 12.32
C ILE A 71 -2.05 8.18 12.90
N SER A 72 -1.39 8.22 14.05
CA SER A 72 -0.85 9.47 14.60
C SER A 72 0.29 9.91 13.69
N GLY A 73 -0.03 10.75 12.69
CA GLY A 73 0.88 11.09 11.60
C GLY A 73 0.10 11.62 10.42
N GLY A 74 0.12 10.94 9.27
CA GLY A 74 -0.51 11.41 8.04
C GLY A 74 -2.04 11.29 8.04
N HIS A 75 -2.71 12.38 7.71
CA HIS A 75 -4.09 12.36 7.28
C HIS A 75 -4.12 12.29 5.74
N ILE A 76 -4.96 11.40 5.21
CA ILE A 76 -5.25 11.34 3.78
C ILE A 76 -6.52 12.17 3.60
N ASP A 77 -6.40 13.31 2.93
CA ASP A 77 -7.55 14.12 2.57
C ASP A 77 -8.15 13.54 1.29
N HIS A 78 -9.34 12.98 1.44
CA HIS A 78 -10.13 12.43 0.35
C HIS A 78 -10.90 13.55 -0.33
N HIS A 79 -10.60 13.84 -1.60
CA HIS A 79 -11.31 14.86 -2.36
C HIS A 79 -12.07 14.26 -3.53
N ASP A 80 -13.39 14.42 -3.51
CA ASP A 80 -14.25 14.15 -4.66
C ASP A 80 -14.42 15.44 -5.48
N HIS A 81 -14.03 15.38 -6.76
CA HIS A 81 -14.20 16.46 -7.72
C HIS A 81 -15.33 16.12 -8.66
N VAL A 82 -16.39 16.92 -8.66
CA VAL A 82 -17.44 16.79 -9.67
C VAL A 82 -16.95 17.44 -10.96
N ILE A 83 -16.87 16.67 -12.04
CA ILE A 83 -16.52 17.18 -13.37
C ILE A 83 -17.82 17.66 -14.02
N GLN A 84 -17.88 18.93 -14.40
CA GLN A 84 -19.03 19.53 -15.08
C GLN A 84 -18.68 19.91 -16.53
N ASP A 85 -19.67 19.82 -17.42
CA ASP A 85 -19.54 20.35 -18.79
C ASP A 85 -19.68 21.88 -18.81
N SER A 86 -19.52 22.50 -19.99
CA SER A 86 -19.65 23.95 -20.17
C SER A 86 -21.06 24.50 -19.87
N HIS A 87 -22.04 23.61 -19.64
CA HIS A 87 -23.42 23.95 -19.30
C HIS A 87 -23.74 23.66 -17.83
N GLY A 88 -22.76 23.22 -17.03
CA GLY A 88 -22.91 22.90 -15.61
C GLY A 88 -23.49 21.50 -15.34
N HIS A 89 -23.61 20.62 -16.33
CA HIS A 89 -24.06 19.25 -16.10
C HIS A 89 -22.93 18.40 -15.52
N ASN A 90 -23.21 17.65 -14.45
CA ASN A 90 -22.27 16.69 -13.88
C ASN A 90 -22.03 15.54 -14.88
N ILE A 91 -20.83 15.50 -15.48
CA ILE A 91 -20.40 14.48 -16.43
C ILE A 91 -19.48 13.42 -15.80
N GLY A 92 -19.06 13.62 -14.56
CA GLY A 92 -18.27 12.64 -13.83
C GLY A 92 -17.94 13.08 -12.40
N VAL A 93 -17.33 12.17 -11.65
CA VAL A 93 -16.68 12.45 -10.37
C VAL A 93 -15.27 11.88 -10.44
N GLN A 94 -14.27 12.73 -10.20
CA GLN A 94 -12.87 12.36 -10.06
C GLN A 94 -12.52 12.41 -8.58
N HIS A 95 -12.19 11.26 -8.01
CA HIS A 95 -11.67 11.17 -6.66
C HIS A 95 -10.14 11.29 -6.70
N HIS A 96 -9.53 12.09 -5.82
CA HIS A 96 -8.11 11.99 -5.55
C HIS A 96 -7.82 12.13 -4.06
N ASP A 97 -6.77 11.44 -3.63
CA ASP A 97 -6.33 11.40 -2.25
C ASP A 97 -5.08 12.27 -2.10
N VAL A 98 -5.16 13.34 -1.31
CA VAL A 98 -3.99 14.16 -0.97
C VAL A 98 -3.40 13.65 0.34
N VAL A 99 -2.17 13.15 0.27
CA VAL A 99 -1.41 12.78 1.47
C VAL A 99 -0.63 13.99 1.94
N HIS A 100 -1.04 14.56 3.07
CA HIS A 100 -0.26 15.61 3.72
C HIS A 100 0.90 14.96 4.51
N GLN A 101 2.05 15.66 4.61
CA GLN A 101 3.23 15.34 5.46
C GLN A 101 4.49 14.76 4.78
N GLY A 102 4.70 15.03 3.49
CA GLY A 102 5.94 14.63 2.80
C GLY A 102 6.10 13.11 2.69
N TRP A 103 4.97 12.40 2.76
CA TRP A 103 4.88 11.00 2.39
C TRP A 103 4.62 10.91 0.89
N SER A 104 5.23 9.94 0.24
CA SER A 104 4.94 9.54 -1.13
C SER A 104 4.72 8.03 -1.21
N HIS A 105 4.17 7.54 -2.33
CA HIS A 105 3.95 6.10 -2.58
C HIS A 105 3.27 5.39 -1.41
N VAL A 106 2.09 5.88 -1.00
CA VAL A 106 1.34 5.29 0.11
C VAL A 106 0.53 4.09 -0.39
N VAL A 107 0.71 2.94 0.27
CA VAL A 107 -0.10 1.74 0.05
C VAL A 107 -0.98 1.52 1.28
N PRO A 108 -2.31 1.69 1.17
CA PRO A 108 -3.23 1.65 2.30
C PRO A 108 -3.35 0.24 2.88
N SER A 109 -3.75 0.12 4.14
CA SER A 109 -3.75 -1.15 4.87
C SER A 109 -4.91 -2.10 4.54
N ASN A 110 -5.92 -1.66 3.79
CA ASN A 110 -7.19 -2.35 3.59
C ASN A 110 -7.43 -2.83 2.15
N ILE A 111 -6.37 -3.26 1.46
CA ILE A 111 -6.51 -3.89 0.14
C ILE A 111 -7.01 -5.34 0.35
N HIS A 112 -8.12 -5.69 -0.32
CA HIS A 112 -8.86 -6.94 -0.14
C HIS A 112 -7.97 -8.18 0.07
N GLY A 113 -8.09 -8.80 1.25
CA GLY A 113 -7.48 -10.10 1.56
C GLY A 113 -6.02 -10.06 2.00
N HIS A 114 -5.39 -8.89 2.07
CA HIS A 114 -3.96 -8.75 2.39
C HIS A 114 -3.71 -8.20 3.80
N SER A 115 -2.49 -8.43 4.30
CA SER A 115 -2.10 -8.34 5.71
C SER A 115 -2.27 -6.91 6.25
N PRO A 116 -2.54 -6.72 7.56
CA PRO A 116 -2.94 -5.43 8.07
C PRO A 116 -1.68 -4.59 8.33
N GLY A 117 -1.32 -3.75 7.36
CA GLY A 117 -0.24 -2.78 7.46
C GLY A 117 -0.19 -1.82 6.27
N GLN A 118 0.40 -0.65 6.48
CA GLN A 118 0.53 0.41 5.49
C GLN A 118 1.98 0.59 5.09
N TYR A 119 2.21 0.88 3.82
CA TYR A 119 3.52 1.23 3.31
C TYR A 119 3.55 2.70 2.89
N TYR A 120 4.69 3.36 3.05
CA TYR A 120 4.88 4.74 2.60
C TYR A 120 6.37 5.06 2.44
N VAL A 121 6.68 6.06 1.63
CA VAL A 121 8.02 6.61 1.46
C VAL A 121 8.11 7.95 2.17
N GLN A 122 9.12 8.16 2.99
CA GLN A 122 9.41 9.43 3.65
C GLN A 122 10.90 9.72 3.58
N GLY A 123 11.28 10.89 3.08
CA GLY A 123 12.70 11.27 2.99
C GLY A 123 13.55 10.28 2.19
N ASN A 124 13.01 9.72 1.10
CA ASN A 124 13.66 8.70 0.25
C ASN A 124 13.97 7.36 0.96
N GLN A 125 13.27 7.09 2.06
CA GLN A 125 13.30 5.81 2.77
C GLN A 125 11.91 5.17 2.73
N TYR A 126 11.89 3.85 2.57
CA TYR A 126 10.69 3.04 2.53
C TYR A 126 10.35 2.58 3.94
N PHE A 127 9.08 2.69 4.32
CA PHE A 127 8.58 2.32 5.64
C PHE A 127 7.39 1.39 5.54
N TYR A 128 7.28 0.52 6.55
CA TYR A 128 6.13 -0.31 6.84
C TYR A 128 5.60 0.04 8.23
N SER A 129 4.31 0.37 8.32
CA SER A 129 3.60 0.59 9.57
C SER A 129 2.59 -0.56 9.77
N PRO A 130 2.81 -1.45 10.74
CA PRO A 130 1.86 -2.52 11.03
C PRO A 130 0.53 -1.91 11.49
N SER A 131 -0.57 -2.52 11.08
CA SER A 131 -1.88 -2.13 11.59
C SER A 131 -1.94 -2.43 13.09
N PRO A 132 -2.56 -1.54 13.90
CA PRO A 132 -2.68 -1.76 15.32
C PRO A 132 -3.46 -3.06 15.60
N ALA A 133 -2.78 -4.04 16.19
CA ALA A 133 -3.45 -5.21 16.71
C ALA A 133 -4.36 -4.80 17.88
N ALA A 134 -5.63 -5.22 17.82
CA ALA A 134 -6.53 -5.10 18.95
C ALA A 134 -6.04 -6.05 20.06
N VAL A 135 -5.45 -5.48 21.12
CA VAL A 135 -5.08 -6.28 22.30
C VAL A 135 -6.33 -6.47 23.16
N ASN A 136 -6.55 -7.69 23.65
CA ASN A 136 -7.66 -8.05 24.53
C ASN A 136 -7.91 -6.96 25.59
N GLY A 137 -9.11 -6.37 25.58
CA GLY A 137 -9.48 -5.23 26.43
C GLY A 137 -9.47 -3.87 25.73
N GLY A 138 -9.44 -3.81 24.39
CA GLY A 138 -9.62 -2.57 23.63
C GLY A 138 -8.42 -1.62 23.68
N ARG A 139 -7.25 -2.11 24.11
CA ARG A 139 -6.00 -1.35 24.04
C ARG A 139 -5.33 -1.62 22.70
N TYR A 140 -5.10 -0.56 21.94
CA TYR A 140 -4.35 -0.63 20.68
C TYR A 140 -2.92 -0.24 20.96
N THR A 141 -1.98 -1.15 20.76
CA THR A 141 -0.56 -0.80 20.73
C THR A 141 -0.19 -0.51 19.28
N SER A 142 0.02 0.76 18.95
CA SER A 142 0.56 1.13 17.64
C SER A 142 2.02 0.67 17.58
N ALA A 143 2.33 -0.26 16.68
CA ALA A 143 3.70 -0.63 16.42
C ALA A 143 4.40 0.55 15.73
N LYS A 144 5.64 0.84 16.16
CA LYS A 144 6.45 1.89 15.52
C LYS A 144 6.68 1.52 14.04
N PRO A 145 6.57 2.47 13.10
CA PRO A 145 6.97 2.22 11.72
C PRO A 145 8.41 1.71 11.63
N ALA A 146 8.61 0.69 10.80
CA ALA A 146 9.90 0.06 10.54
C ALA A 146 10.39 0.42 9.14
N VAL A 147 11.70 0.66 8.99
CA VAL A 147 12.32 0.87 7.67
C VAL A 147 12.30 -0.46 6.91
N VAL A 148 11.89 -0.44 5.65
CA VAL A 148 11.95 -1.57 4.73
C VAL A 148 13.30 -1.51 4.00
N PRO A 149 14.28 -2.38 4.35
CA PRO A 149 15.59 -2.33 3.74
C PRO A 149 15.52 -2.75 2.27
N PHE A 150 16.32 -2.10 1.44
CA PHE A 150 16.45 -2.45 0.04
C PHE A 150 16.99 -3.89 -0.12
N GLY A 151 16.23 -4.76 -0.79
CA GLY A 151 16.57 -6.18 -0.95
C GLY A 151 16.34 -7.06 0.28
N GLY A 152 15.48 -6.63 1.21
CA GLY A 152 15.14 -7.34 2.44
C GLY A 152 14.31 -8.61 2.27
N PHE A 153 13.44 -8.67 1.26
CA PHE A 153 12.43 -9.74 1.06
C PHE A 153 11.53 -9.98 2.28
N ASN A 154 11.28 -8.97 3.10
CA ASN A 154 10.48 -9.13 4.32
C ASN A 154 8.99 -8.90 4.08
N GLN A 155 8.64 -8.22 2.99
CA GLN A 155 7.29 -7.75 2.68
C GLN A 155 6.80 -8.29 1.33
N THR A 156 7.57 -9.18 0.71
CA THR A 156 7.35 -9.63 -0.67
C THR A 156 6.04 -10.39 -0.84
N GLU A 157 5.67 -11.27 0.09
CA GLU A 157 4.40 -12.01 0.07
C GLU A 157 3.20 -11.04 0.03
N ASP A 158 3.14 -10.10 0.98
CA ASP A 158 2.06 -9.13 1.10
C ASP A 158 2.02 -8.16 -0.10
N LEU A 159 3.16 -7.58 -0.50
CA LEU A 159 3.23 -6.62 -1.60
C LEU A 159 2.92 -7.26 -2.95
N SER A 160 3.40 -8.48 -3.22
CA SER A 160 3.12 -9.18 -4.48
C SER A 160 1.65 -9.58 -4.59
N GLY A 161 1.05 -10.06 -3.50
CA GLY A 161 -0.38 -10.35 -3.44
C GLY A 161 -1.23 -9.10 -3.66
N ARG A 162 -0.88 -7.97 -3.02
CA ARG A 162 -1.58 -6.69 -3.21
C ARG A 162 -1.50 -6.20 -4.65
N LEU A 163 -0.31 -6.29 -5.25
CA LEU A 163 -0.09 -5.91 -6.64
C LEU A 163 -0.97 -6.73 -7.58
N GLU A 164 -1.04 -8.06 -7.38
CA GLU A 164 -1.91 -8.94 -8.15
C GLU A 164 -3.39 -8.54 -8.03
N THR A 165 -3.87 -8.32 -6.81
CA THR A 165 -5.26 -7.88 -6.56
C THR A 165 -5.58 -6.56 -7.26
N LEU A 166 -4.71 -5.54 -7.10
CA LEU A 166 -4.92 -4.23 -7.70
C LEU A 166 -4.92 -4.27 -9.24
N LEU A 167 -4.00 -5.02 -9.85
CA LEU A 167 -3.95 -5.17 -11.30
C LEU A 167 -5.16 -5.92 -11.85
N ASN A 168 -5.67 -6.92 -11.13
CA ASN A 168 -6.91 -7.58 -11.48
C ASN A 168 -8.11 -6.61 -11.42
N ASP A 169 -8.19 -5.79 -10.37
CA ASP A 169 -9.23 -4.76 -10.23
C ASP A 169 -9.12 -3.67 -11.31
N LEU A 170 -7.91 -3.29 -11.71
CA LEU A 170 -7.68 -2.40 -12.85
C LEU A 170 -8.22 -3.03 -14.14
N LEU A 171 -7.82 -4.26 -14.47
CA LEU A 171 -8.26 -4.93 -15.70
C LEU A 171 -9.77 -5.11 -15.78
N LEU A 172 -10.42 -5.45 -14.67
CA LEU A 172 -11.88 -5.51 -14.61
C LEU A 172 -12.49 -4.13 -14.89
N ASP A 173 -11.95 -3.06 -14.31
CA ASP A 173 -12.42 -1.70 -14.52
C ASP A 173 -12.24 -1.26 -15.98
N LEU A 174 -11.05 -1.49 -16.55
CA LEU A 174 -10.75 -1.23 -17.97
C LEU A 174 -11.79 -1.92 -18.87
N HIS A 175 -12.01 -3.22 -18.65
CA HIS A 175 -12.91 -4.03 -19.46
C HIS A 175 -14.35 -3.52 -19.45
N TYR A 176 -14.91 -3.23 -18.27
CA TYR A 176 -16.30 -2.82 -18.16
C TYR A 176 -16.50 -1.34 -18.50
N ASN A 177 -15.60 -0.45 -18.10
CA ASN A 177 -15.88 0.98 -18.08
C ASN A 177 -15.11 1.80 -19.12
N TYR A 178 -14.11 1.22 -19.79
CA TYR A 178 -13.20 1.98 -20.66
C TYR A 178 -12.99 1.40 -22.07
N ARG A 179 -13.64 0.28 -22.40
CA ARG A 179 -13.50 -0.40 -23.71
C ARG A 179 -13.79 0.44 -24.96
N HIS A 180 -14.46 1.58 -24.80
CA HIS A 180 -14.80 2.49 -25.90
C HIS A 180 -13.70 3.51 -26.22
N ASN A 181 -12.68 3.64 -25.37
CA ASN A 181 -11.59 4.58 -25.60
C ASN A 181 -10.67 4.08 -26.72
N ARG A 182 -10.12 5.02 -27.51
CA ARG A 182 -9.11 4.71 -28.53
C ARG A 182 -7.85 4.17 -27.86
N GLY A 183 -7.23 3.14 -28.45
CA GLY A 183 -6.05 2.49 -27.88
C GLY A 183 -6.38 1.36 -26.89
N PHE A 184 -7.65 1.20 -26.50
CA PHE A 184 -8.04 0.24 -25.47
C PHE A 184 -7.44 -1.17 -25.64
N ALA A 185 -7.48 -1.74 -26.84
CA ALA A 185 -7.01 -3.10 -27.06
C ALA A 185 -5.51 -3.29 -26.77
N GLU A 186 -4.69 -2.28 -27.10
CA GLU A 186 -3.25 -2.29 -26.89
C GLU A 186 -2.93 -2.12 -25.39
N THR A 187 -3.40 -1.01 -24.79
CA THR A 187 -3.21 -0.72 -23.37
C THR A 187 -3.78 -1.82 -22.46
N TYR A 188 -4.91 -2.44 -22.82
CA TYR A 188 -5.48 -3.57 -22.08
C TYR A 188 -4.58 -4.81 -22.16
N GLY A 189 -4.00 -5.08 -23.34
CA GLY A 189 -3.05 -6.17 -23.53
C GLY A 189 -1.79 -5.99 -22.69
N GLU A 190 -1.28 -4.76 -22.62
CA GLU A 190 -0.13 -4.39 -21.78
C GLU A 190 -0.44 -4.48 -20.29
N ALA A 191 -1.59 -3.97 -19.86
CA ALA A 191 -2.06 -4.13 -18.48
C ALA A 191 -2.22 -5.60 -18.08
N TYR A 192 -2.60 -6.47 -19.03
CA TYR A 192 -2.67 -7.92 -18.80
C TYR A 192 -1.29 -8.52 -18.58
N GLN A 193 -0.28 -8.08 -19.34
CA GLN A 193 1.10 -8.50 -19.13
C GLN A 193 1.59 -8.10 -17.73
N LEU A 194 1.21 -6.93 -17.22
CA LEU A 194 1.51 -6.54 -15.83
C LEU A 194 0.89 -7.52 -14.82
N LEU A 195 -0.37 -7.92 -15.01
CA LEU A 195 -1.01 -8.91 -14.13
C LEU A 195 -0.29 -10.27 -14.19
N ASP A 196 0.12 -10.72 -15.37
CA ASP A 196 0.88 -11.98 -15.51
C ASP A 196 2.23 -11.90 -14.79
N VAL A 197 2.89 -10.75 -14.83
CA VAL A 197 4.12 -10.52 -14.06
C VAL A 197 3.84 -10.56 -12.55
N ALA A 198 2.77 -9.91 -12.08
CA ALA A 198 2.42 -9.93 -10.65
C ALA A 198 2.13 -11.35 -10.15
N LYS A 199 1.34 -12.13 -10.89
CA LYS A 199 1.09 -13.55 -10.62
C LYS A 199 2.37 -14.37 -10.59
N TYR A 200 3.26 -14.14 -11.55
CA TYR A 200 4.54 -14.83 -11.60
C TYR A 200 5.40 -14.51 -10.38
N ILE A 201 5.48 -13.24 -9.97
CA ILE A 201 6.26 -12.81 -8.79
C ILE A 201 5.68 -13.44 -7.53
N HIS A 202 4.35 -13.41 -7.36
CA HIS A 202 3.68 -14.03 -6.22
C HIS A 202 3.92 -15.55 -6.16
N ALA A 203 3.89 -16.25 -7.30
CA ALA A 203 4.25 -17.66 -7.37
C ALA A 203 5.76 -17.91 -7.11
N ALA A 204 6.64 -17.02 -7.56
CA ALA A 204 8.08 -17.11 -7.31
C ALA A 204 8.43 -16.88 -5.84
N GLU A 205 7.68 -16.01 -5.15
CA GLU A 205 7.77 -15.79 -3.71
C GLU A 205 7.52 -17.09 -2.94
N HIS A 206 6.42 -17.80 -3.23
CA HIS A 206 6.11 -19.08 -2.60
C HIS A 206 7.20 -20.15 -2.85
N ASN A 207 7.92 -20.05 -3.97
CA ASN A 207 9.04 -20.93 -4.32
C ASN A 207 10.40 -20.43 -3.81
N ASN A 208 10.45 -19.29 -3.11
CA ASN A 208 11.67 -18.61 -2.67
C ASN A 208 12.65 -18.27 -3.81
N ASP A 209 12.17 -18.09 -5.05
CA ASP A 209 13.00 -17.78 -6.22
C ASP A 209 13.26 -16.27 -6.35
N ARG A 210 14.22 -15.80 -5.56
CA ARG A 210 14.60 -14.37 -5.50
C ARG A 210 15.17 -13.83 -6.81
N GLN A 211 15.83 -14.67 -7.60
CA GLN A 211 16.42 -14.23 -8.88
C GLN A 211 15.33 -14.06 -9.94
N ALA A 212 14.36 -14.97 -9.99
CA ALA A 212 13.19 -14.84 -10.85
C ALA A 212 12.41 -13.54 -10.56
N MET A 213 12.18 -13.21 -9.28
CA MET A 213 11.49 -11.97 -8.90
C MET A 213 12.24 -10.72 -9.38
N ARG A 214 13.55 -10.63 -9.14
CA ARG A 214 14.39 -9.51 -9.60
C ARG A 214 14.37 -9.35 -11.11
N SER A 215 14.55 -10.46 -11.83
CA SER A 215 14.60 -10.46 -13.29
C SER A 215 13.31 -9.98 -13.93
N LYS A 216 12.14 -10.25 -13.31
CA LYS A 216 10.85 -9.82 -13.85
C LYS A 216 10.51 -8.38 -13.50
N LEU A 217 10.82 -7.93 -12.29
CA LEU A 217 10.51 -6.56 -11.86
C LEU A 217 11.27 -5.48 -12.63
N GLY A 218 12.51 -5.75 -13.08
CA GLY A 218 13.37 -4.73 -13.71
C GLY A 218 12.81 -4.07 -14.98
N GLY A 219 11.90 -4.72 -15.71
CA GLY A 219 11.24 -4.14 -16.90
C GLY A 219 9.77 -3.73 -16.68
N THR A 220 9.23 -3.97 -15.48
CA THR A 220 7.79 -3.80 -15.21
C THR A 220 7.42 -2.33 -15.03
N ASP A 221 8.30 -1.54 -14.42
CA ASP A 221 8.13 -0.11 -14.16
C ASP A 221 7.86 0.70 -15.43
N GLN A 222 8.68 0.49 -16.47
CA GLN A 222 8.50 1.18 -17.76
C GLN A 222 7.17 0.81 -18.44
N LEU A 223 6.80 -0.47 -18.42
CA LEU A 223 5.51 -0.93 -18.98
C LEU A 223 4.34 -0.33 -18.20
N PHE A 224 4.46 -0.22 -16.87
CA PHE A 224 3.44 0.37 -16.04
C PHE A 224 3.24 1.87 -16.34
N HIS A 225 4.32 2.65 -16.45
CA HIS A 225 4.24 4.06 -16.79
C HIS A 225 3.64 4.30 -18.19
N HIS A 226 3.93 3.43 -19.16
CA HIS A 226 3.29 3.48 -20.47
C HIS A 226 1.76 3.34 -20.37
N VAL A 227 1.29 2.32 -19.65
CA VAL A 227 -0.14 2.09 -19.40
C VAL A 227 -0.77 3.28 -18.65
N GLN A 228 -0.06 3.87 -17.68
CA GLN A 228 -0.51 5.04 -16.91
C GLN A 228 -0.68 6.28 -17.80
N GLU A 229 0.24 6.53 -18.72
CA GLU A 229 0.16 7.64 -19.66
C GLU A 229 -1.03 7.46 -20.62
N ASP A 230 -1.22 6.26 -21.16
CA ASP A 230 -2.33 5.94 -22.06
C ASP A 230 -3.70 6.22 -21.43
N VAL A 231 -3.91 5.79 -20.18
CA VAL A 231 -5.22 5.88 -19.53
C VAL A 231 -5.53 7.28 -18.99
N ARG A 232 -4.54 8.18 -18.89
CA ARG A 232 -4.70 9.52 -18.29
C ARG A 232 -5.74 10.38 -19.03
N GLY A 233 -5.89 10.19 -20.33
CA GLY A 233 -6.85 10.92 -21.16
C GLY A 233 -8.19 10.21 -21.39
N TRP A 234 -8.42 9.06 -20.77
CA TRP A 234 -9.59 8.25 -21.07
C TRP A 234 -10.85 8.72 -20.37
N SER A 235 -11.98 8.59 -21.08
CA SER A 235 -13.31 8.86 -20.54
C SER A 235 -13.91 7.58 -19.95
N ARG A 236 -14.57 7.69 -18.80
CA ARG A 236 -15.26 6.55 -18.17
C ARG A 236 -16.71 6.47 -18.66
N HIS A 237 -17.11 5.32 -19.20
CA HIS A 237 -18.53 4.98 -19.40
C HIS A 237 -18.92 3.97 -18.33
N HIS A 238 -19.58 4.44 -17.27
CA HIS A 238 -19.90 3.60 -16.12
C HIS A 238 -20.90 2.48 -16.50
N GLN A 239 -20.42 1.23 -16.54
CA GLN A 239 -21.22 0.02 -16.70
C GLN A 239 -21.27 -0.80 -15.41
N ARG A 240 -20.16 -0.86 -14.67
CA ARG A 240 -20.05 -1.64 -13.44
C ARG A 240 -19.05 -1.01 -12.49
N GLN A 241 -19.42 -0.82 -11.23
CA GLN A 241 -18.45 -0.44 -10.20
C GLN A 241 -17.52 -1.63 -9.88
N ILE A 242 -16.21 -1.42 -10.02
CA ILE A 242 -15.15 -2.38 -9.69
C ILE A 242 -14.29 -1.78 -8.59
N GLY A 243 -14.28 -2.38 -7.40
CA GLY A 243 -13.66 -1.78 -6.23
C GLY A 243 -14.33 -0.46 -5.83
N GLN A 244 -13.68 0.32 -4.95
CA GLN A 244 -14.18 1.63 -4.51
C GLN A 244 -13.52 2.80 -5.25
N LEU A 245 -12.41 2.53 -5.94
CA LEU A 245 -11.51 3.54 -6.49
C LEU A 245 -11.76 3.78 -7.98
N GLY A 246 -11.48 4.99 -8.45
CA GLY A 246 -11.40 5.31 -9.88
C GLY A 246 -10.09 4.80 -10.49
N ILE A 247 -10.01 4.79 -11.83
CA ILE A 247 -8.83 4.28 -12.55
C ILE A 247 -7.53 4.99 -12.14
N ILE A 248 -7.55 6.31 -11.97
CA ILE A 248 -6.35 7.10 -11.63
C ILE A 248 -5.83 6.71 -10.25
N THR A 249 -6.71 6.71 -9.24
CA THR A 249 -6.35 6.28 -7.88
C THR A 249 -5.86 4.83 -7.85
N LYS A 250 -6.46 3.93 -8.66
CA LYS A 250 -5.95 2.55 -8.80
C LYS A 250 -4.52 2.53 -9.35
N MET A 251 -4.22 3.33 -10.38
CA MET A 251 -2.87 3.43 -10.92
C MET A 251 -1.88 3.93 -9.87
N GLU A 252 -2.22 4.98 -9.12
CA GLU A 252 -1.37 5.48 -8.03
C GLU A 252 -1.07 4.41 -6.97
N LEU A 253 -2.07 3.61 -6.60
CA LEU A 253 -1.88 2.50 -5.66
C LEU A 253 -1.02 1.37 -6.24
N ILE A 254 -1.19 1.06 -7.54
CA ILE A 254 -0.37 0.07 -8.22
C ILE A 254 1.08 0.54 -8.28
N GLU A 255 1.32 1.80 -8.65
CA GLU A 255 2.65 2.42 -8.70
C GLU A 255 3.33 2.37 -7.33
N ALA A 256 2.63 2.82 -6.29
CA ALA A 256 3.13 2.77 -4.93
C ALA A 256 3.48 1.33 -4.51
N THR A 257 2.58 0.37 -4.75
CA THR A 257 2.81 -1.04 -4.41
C THR A 257 3.98 -1.62 -5.18
N LEU A 258 4.09 -1.31 -6.47
CA LEU A 258 5.19 -1.74 -7.34
C LEU A 258 6.54 -1.22 -6.83
N HIS A 259 6.62 0.07 -6.47
CA HIS A 259 7.86 0.65 -5.97
C HIS A 259 8.28 0.10 -4.61
N HIS A 260 7.33 -0.11 -3.69
CA HIS A 260 7.62 -0.82 -2.42
C HIS A 260 8.12 -2.23 -2.66
N LEU A 261 7.51 -2.97 -3.59
CA LEU A 261 7.92 -4.32 -3.96
C LEU A 261 9.32 -4.33 -4.59
N MET A 262 9.61 -3.39 -5.49
CA MET A 262 10.92 -3.22 -6.10
C MET A 262 11.99 -2.91 -5.05
N ASN A 263 11.71 -2.03 -4.08
CA ASN A 263 12.61 -1.78 -2.96
C ASN A 263 12.84 -3.05 -2.13
N ASP A 264 11.78 -3.76 -1.70
CA ASP A 264 11.92 -4.96 -0.87
C ASP A 264 12.68 -6.10 -1.58
N VAL A 265 12.53 -6.25 -2.89
CA VAL A 265 13.25 -7.26 -3.71
C VAL A 265 14.67 -6.81 -4.09
N GLY A 266 14.95 -5.50 -3.99
CA GLY A 266 16.24 -4.90 -4.30
C GLY A 266 16.45 -4.64 -5.79
N VAL A 267 15.41 -4.17 -6.47
CA VAL A 267 15.45 -3.70 -7.86
C VAL A 267 15.33 -2.18 -7.85
N SER A 268 16.29 -1.50 -8.48
CA SER A 268 16.22 -0.06 -8.68
C SER A 268 15.29 0.25 -9.85
N GLY A 269 14.42 1.25 -9.69
CA GLY A 269 13.62 1.79 -10.79
C GLY A 269 14.49 2.43 -11.87
N ALA A 270 13.89 2.71 -13.04
CA ALA A 270 14.63 3.30 -14.15
C ALA A 270 15.14 4.72 -13.84
N GLU A 271 14.49 5.44 -12.90
CA GLU A 271 14.76 6.86 -12.63
C GLU A 271 15.71 7.14 -11.44
N GLY A 272 16.13 6.12 -10.68
CA GLY A 272 16.87 6.32 -9.43
C GLY A 272 18.12 5.45 -9.31
N GLY A 273 19.29 6.08 -9.33
CA GLY A 273 20.61 5.45 -9.24
C GLY A 273 20.80 4.53 -8.03
N PRO A 274 21.88 3.72 -8.03
CA PRO A 274 22.01 2.54 -7.18
C PRO A 274 21.92 2.89 -5.69
N GLN A 275 20.78 2.62 -5.10
CA GLN A 275 20.68 2.39 -3.66
C GLN A 275 21.31 1.02 -3.44
N GLN A 276 22.65 0.99 -3.41
CA GLN A 276 23.40 -0.23 -3.17
C GLN A 276 22.92 -0.79 -1.83
N ALA A 277 22.38 -2.02 -1.87
CA ALA A 277 21.98 -2.72 -0.65
C ALA A 277 23.13 -2.60 0.35
N PRO A 278 22.87 -2.23 1.63
CA PRO A 278 23.89 -2.29 2.65
C PRO A 278 24.58 -3.65 2.55
N PRO A 279 25.93 -3.72 2.55
CA PRO A 279 26.63 -5.00 2.48
C PRO A 279 26.05 -5.91 3.58
N PRO A 280 25.85 -7.22 3.30
CA PRO A 280 25.26 -8.13 4.27
C PRO A 280 25.99 -7.97 5.59
N ALA A 281 25.26 -7.58 6.63
CA ALA A 281 25.81 -7.36 7.95
C ALA A 281 26.61 -8.61 8.33
N SER A 282 27.91 -8.45 8.43
CA SER A 282 28.83 -9.52 8.73
C SER A 282 28.68 -9.87 10.19
N GLY A 283 27.81 -10.84 10.47
CA GLY A 283 27.68 -11.51 11.76
C GLY A 283 26.69 -10.87 12.75
N PRO A 284 26.21 -11.65 13.73
CA PRO A 284 25.36 -11.16 14.80
C PRO A 284 26.11 -10.10 15.62
N GLU A 285 25.46 -8.96 15.82
CA GLU A 285 25.88 -7.90 16.74
C GLU A 285 25.98 -8.49 18.16
N GLN A 286 27.21 -8.63 18.65
CA GLN A 286 27.51 -9.15 19.98
C GLN A 286 27.65 -7.98 20.95
N ALA A 287 26.96 -8.06 22.09
CA ALA A 287 27.01 -7.04 23.13
C ALA A 287 28.47 -6.79 23.61
N PRO A 288 28.82 -5.54 23.98
CA PRO A 288 30.17 -5.22 24.42
C PRO A 288 30.53 -6.01 25.69
N PRO A 289 31.74 -6.60 25.77
CA PRO A 289 32.18 -7.31 26.95
C PRO A 289 32.35 -6.35 28.14
N PRO A 290 32.14 -6.82 29.38
CA PRO A 290 32.36 -6.01 30.57
C PRO A 290 33.84 -5.55 30.64
N PRO A 291 34.12 -4.36 31.21
CA PRO A 291 35.48 -3.85 31.30
C PRO A 291 36.36 -4.80 32.11
N GLY A 292 37.36 -5.42 31.47
CA GLY A 292 38.38 -6.22 32.17
C GLY A 292 38.88 -7.49 31.47
N TYR A 293 38.34 -7.89 30.31
CA TYR A 293 38.86 -9.05 29.57
C TYR A 293 39.82 -8.64 28.45
N SER A 294 41.13 -8.69 28.73
CA SER A 294 42.17 -8.64 27.71
C SER A 294 42.43 -10.05 27.18
N THR A 295 41.91 -10.35 25.99
CA THR A 295 42.26 -11.57 25.25
C THR A 295 43.57 -11.34 24.52
N GLN A 296 44.64 -11.82 25.15
CA GLN A 296 45.99 -11.89 24.65
C GLN A 296 46.10 -13.06 23.65
N GLY A 297 46.38 -12.75 22.38
CA GLY A 297 47.09 -13.64 21.45
C GLY A 297 46.28 -14.69 20.69
N ASN A 298 46.24 -14.54 19.36
CA ASN A 298 46.50 -15.64 18.40
C ASN A 298 46.70 -15.02 17.01
N ALA A 299 47.95 -14.86 16.57
CA ALA A 299 48.70 -15.84 15.78
C ALA A 299 48.13 -16.00 14.36
N SER A 300 48.71 -15.21 13.45
CA SER A 300 48.64 -15.37 12.00
C SER A 300 49.11 -16.77 11.61
N LEU A 301 48.22 -17.57 11.00
CA LEU A 301 48.61 -18.81 10.32
C LEU A 301 48.72 -18.52 8.82
N GLY A 302 49.96 -18.62 8.35
CA GLY A 302 50.36 -18.41 6.96
C GLY A 302 49.72 -19.43 6.02
N HIS A 303 49.29 -18.92 4.87
CA HIS A 303 48.82 -19.71 3.74
C HIS A 303 50.04 -20.34 3.05
N SER A 304 50.10 -21.67 3.03
CA SER A 304 51.08 -22.44 2.25
C SER A 304 50.48 -22.74 0.87
N ALA A 305 51.29 -22.60 -0.18
CA ALA A 305 50.92 -22.84 -1.58
C ALA A 305 50.69 -24.34 -1.88
N PRO A 306 49.83 -24.70 -2.85
CA PRO A 306 49.58 -26.09 -3.23
C PRO A 306 50.74 -26.68 -4.07
N PRO A 307 51.02 -27.99 -3.95
CA PRO A 307 52.05 -28.67 -4.73
C PRO A 307 51.61 -28.93 -6.19
N PRO A 308 52.56 -29.10 -7.13
CA PRO A 308 52.29 -29.29 -8.54
C PRO A 308 51.72 -30.69 -8.82
N THR A 309 50.80 -30.74 -9.79
CA THR A 309 50.28 -31.95 -10.41
C THR A 309 51.38 -32.68 -11.19
N LEU A 310 51.37 -34.00 -11.10
CA LEU A 310 52.18 -34.92 -11.90
C LEU A 310 51.30 -35.60 -12.99
N PRO A 311 51.91 -36.13 -14.06
CA PRO A 311 51.42 -36.12 -15.44
C PRO A 311 50.34 -37.13 -15.80
#